data_AF-A0ABD2KJW7-F1
#
_entry.id   AF-A0ABD2KJW7-F1
#
_cell.length_a   1.000
_cell.length_b   1.000
_cell.length_c   1.000
_cell.angle_alpha   90.00
_cell.angle_beta   90.00
_cell.angle_gamma   90.00
#
_symmetry.space_group_name_H-M   'P 1'
#
loop_
_entity.id
_entity.type
_entity.pdbx_description
1 polymer ?
#
loop_
_entity_poly.entity_id
_entity_poly.type
_entity_poly.pdbx_seq_one_letter_code
_entity_poly.pdbx_strand_id
1 'polypeptide(L)'
;MNAEKDMDKATEAKVIALEEHQKKEEAFIGVLKDRFGKEHLKAVPPDIRKKIAELQKYQSDGHFWANGSKNFGMPNFSHGDFVGCGINLATQRIIFTKNGQPLDTSDLFLSPPFDFALFPFVSLNNSGDLIETNFGPQFKFDPLK
;
A
#
# COMPACT_ATOMS: atom_id res chain seq x y z
N MET A 1 33.21 3.21 -17.24
CA MET A 1 32.64 4.37 -17.95
C MET A 1 31.13 4.27 -17.73
N ASN A 2 30.63 4.93 -16.68
CA ASN A 2 29.24 4.76 -16.24
C ASN A 2 28.34 5.66 -17.10
N ALA A 3 27.47 5.04 -17.90
CA ALA A 3 26.39 5.74 -18.58
C ALA A 3 25.29 6.00 -17.55
N GLU A 4 25.33 7.17 -16.94
CA GLU A 4 24.19 7.75 -16.24
C GLU A 4 23.11 7.96 -17.31
N LYS A 5 22.00 7.20 -17.21
CA LYS A 5 20.89 7.31 -18.16
C LYS A 5 20.21 8.66 -17.91
N ASP A 6 20.42 9.60 -18.83
CA ASP A 6 19.63 10.83 -18.90
C ASP A 6 18.15 10.47 -18.92
N MET A 7 17.44 10.84 -17.86
CA MET A 7 16.01 10.64 -17.72
C MET A 7 15.30 11.56 -18.71
N ASP A 8 14.40 11.01 -19.53
CA ASP A 8 13.69 11.85 -20.50
C ASP A 8 12.78 12.87 -19.79
N LYS A 9 12.62 14.04 -20.42
CA LYS A 9 11.83 15.17 -19.87
C LYS A 9 10.41 14.80 -19.47
N ALA A 10 9.78 13.81 -20.11
CA ALA A 10 8.43 13.40 -19.76
C ALA A 10 8.43 12.53 -18.49
N THR A 11 9.46 11.73 -18.28
CA THR A 11 9.67 10.99 -17.03
C THR A 11 10.00 11.95 -15.88
N GLU A 12 10.87 12.94 -16.11
CA GLU A 12 11.22 13.95 -15.11
C GLU A 12 10.02 14.80 -14.68
N ALA A 13 9.18 15.22 -15.63
CA ALA A 13 7.94 15.95 -15.34
C ALA A 13 6.93 15.11 -14.52
N LYS A 14 6.87 13.79 -14.77
CA LYS A 14 6.02 12.89 -13.98
C LYS A 14 6.52 12.71 -12.56
N VAL A 15 7.84 12.59 -12.37
CA VAL A 15 8.46 12.51 -11.04
C VAL A 15 8.19 13.79 -10.24
N ILE A 16 8.37 14.97 -10.85
CA ILE A 16 8.07 16.26 -10.20
C ILE A 16 6.60 16.36 -9.79
N ALA A 17 5.67 15.98 -10.69
CA ALA A 17 4.25 16.01 -10.39
C ALA A 17 3.86 15.04 -9.25
N LEU A 18 4.50 13.86 -9.20
CA LEU A 18 4.33 12.89 -8.12
C LEU A 18 4.87 13.43 -6.78
N GLU A 19 6.06 14.04 -6.78
CA GLU A 19 6.64 14.64 -5.58
C GLU A 19 5.80 15.81 -5.05
N GLU A 20 5.24 16.63 -5.94
CA GLU A 20 4.32 17.71 -5.54
C GLU A 20 3.01 17.17 -4.97
N HIS A 21 2.46 16.11 -5.56
CA HIS A 21 1.27 15.44 -5.03
C HIS A 21 1.54 14.87 -3.64
N GLN A 22 2.67 14.18 -3.48
CA GLN A 22 3.09 13.58 -2.21
C GLN A 22 3.29 14.64 -1.12
N LYS A 23 3.92 15.77 -1.43
CA LYS A 23 4.06 16.90 -0.49
C LYS A 23 2.70 17.47 -0.07
N LYS A 24 1.73 17.57 -0.99
CA LYS A 24 0.37 18.04 -0.67
C LYS A 24 -0.36 17.07 0.25
N GLU A 25 -0.21 15.77 0.02
CA GLU A 25 -0.78 14.74 0.90
C GLU A 25 -0.12 14.73 2.29
N GLU A 26 1.20 14.86 2.37
CA GLU A 26 1.92 14.95 3.65
C GLU A 26 1.53 16.20 4.45
N ALA A 27 1.38 17.35 3.78
CA ALA A 27 0.92 18.58 4.41
C ALA A 27 -0.52 18.43 4.93
N PHE A 28 -1.40 17.80 4.16
CA PHE A 28 -2.76 17.52 4.57
C PHE A 28 -2.81 16.56 5.78
N ILE A 29 -2.01 15.49 5.75
CA ILE A 29 -1.87 14.56 6.88
C ILE A 29 -1.34 15.28 8.12
N GLY A 30 -0.39 16.22 7.97
CA GLY A 30 0.09 17.07 9.06
C GLY A 30 -1.02 17.90 9.70
N VAL A 31 -1.85 18.55 8.88
CA VAL A 31 -3.03 19.31 9.34
C VAL A 31 -4.05 18.39 10.05
N LEU A 32 -4.26 17.18 9.52
CA LEU A 32 -5.16 16.21 10.16
C LEU A 32 -4.61 15.75 11.51
N LYS A 33 -3.31 15.51 11.64
CA LYS A 33 -2.66 15.08 12.89
C LYS A 33 -2.72 16.16 13.95
N ASP A 34 -2.47 17.41 13.58
CA ASP A 34 -2.55 18.57 14.49
C ASP A 34 -3.98 18.84 14.97
N ARG A 35 -4.95 18.72 14.06
CA ARG A 35 -6.36 19.03 14.33
C ARG A 35 -7.12 17.93 15.06
N PHE A 36 -6.73 16.66 14.92
CA PHE A 36 -7.57 15.51 15.30
C PHE A 36 -6.90 14.49 16.22
N GLY A 37 -6.05 14.95 17.16
CA GLY A 37 -5.44 14.09 18.19
C GLY A 37 -6.39 12.98 18.70
N LYS A 38 -5.97 11.72 18.50
CA LYS A 38 -6.53 10.43 18.96
C LYS A 38 -8.06 10.13 18.81
N GLU A 39 -8.89 11.03 18.31
CA GLU A 39 -10.34 10.80 18.07
C GLU A 39 -10.61 10.53 16.56
N HIS A 40 -9.99 9.48 16.04
CA HIS A 40 -9.61 9.38 14.61
C HIS A 40 -10.72 9.07 13.58
N LEU A 41 -11.90 8.58 13.97
CA LEU A 41 -12.86 8.09 12.97
C LEU A 41 -14.06 9.01 12.74
N LYS A 42 -14.36 9.99 13.61
CA LYS A 42 -15.57 10.82 13.52
C LYS A 42 -15.38 12.17 12.82
N ALA A 43 -14.15 12.60 12.57
CA ALA A 43 -13.85 13.88 11.93
C ALA A 43 -13.43 13.78 10.46
N VAL A 44 -13.16 12.57 9.96
CA VAL A 44 -12.81 12.37 8.55
C VAL A 44 -14.04 12.64 7.67
N PRO A 45 -13.94 13.48 6.63
CA PRO A 45 -15.02 13.70 5.66
C PRO A 45 -15.56 12.36 5.10
N PRO A 46 -16.88 12.22 4.87
CA PRO A 46 -17.49 10.95 4.46
C PRO A 46 -16.90 10.34 3.18
N ASP A 47 -16.50 11.18 2.24
CA ASP A 47 -15.81 10.84 0.99
C ASP A 47 -14.41 10.25 1.24
N ILE A 48 -13.66 10.80 2.18
CA ILE A 48 -12.36 10.26 2.59
C ILE A 48 -12.55 8.96 3.38
N ARG A 49 -13.56 8.86 4.25
CA ARG A 49 -13.88 7.60 4.95
C ARG A 49 -14.22 6.48 3.98
N LYS A 50 -14.98 6.80 2.93
CA LYS A 50 -15.33 5.84 1.90
C LYS A 50 -14.08 5.30 1.20
N LYS A 51 -13.14 6.18 0.81
CA LYS A 51 -11.84 5.78 0.26
C LYS A 51 -11.00 4.95 1.24
N ILE A 52 -11.00 5.28 2.53
CA ILE A 52 -10.28 4.51 3.57
C ILE A 52 -10.89 3.11 3.73
N ALA A 53 -12.22 2.98 3.65
CA ALA A 53 -12.92 1.69 3.72
C ALA A 53 -12.66 0.80 2.49
N GLU A 54 -12.28 1.41 1.36
CA GLU A 54 -11.89 0.73 0.12
C GLU A 54 -10.41 0.28 0.13
N LEU A 55 -9.62 0.67 1.14
CA LEU A 55 -8.22 0.23 1.25
C LEU A 55 -8.15 -1.28 1.44
N GLN A 56 -7.37 -1.92 0.56
CA GLN A 56 -7.08 -3.33 0.65
C GLN A 56 -5.69 -3.53 1.28
N LYS A 57 -5.62 -4.06 2.51
CA LYS A 57 -4.37 -4.16 3.29
C LYS A 57 -4.25 -5.44 4.11
N TYR A 58 -3.02 -5.80 4.40
CA TYR A 58 -2.62 -6.92 5.27
C TYR A 58 -1.92 -6.38 6.52
N GLN A 59 -2.35 -6.83 7.70
CA GLN A 59 -1.83 -6.39 8.99
C GLN A 59 -0.97 -7.48 9.65
N SER A 60 -0.05 -7.05 10.52
CA SER A 60 0.92 -7.92 11.21
C SER A 60 0.29 -9.01 12.05
N ASP A 61 -0.94 -8.81 12.50
CA ASP A 61 -1.74 -9.76 13.29
C ASP A 61 -2.60 -10.69 12.41
N GLY A 62 -2.28 -10.81 11.12
CA GLY A 62 -2.94 -11.78 10.24
C GLY A 62 -4.28 -11.31 9.68
N HIS A 63 -4.65 -10.05 9.86
CA HIS A 63 -5.90 -9.52 9.32
C HIS A 63 -5.75 -8.96 7.91
N PHE A 64 -6.66 -9.36 7.03
CA PHE A 64 -6.91 -8.63 5.79
C PHE A 64 -8.10 -7.70 5.96
N TRP A 65 -7.95 -6.50 5.42
CA TRP A 65 -9.05 -5.57 5.17
C TRP A 65 -9.20 -5.47 3.66
N ALA A 66 -10.37 -5.82 3.13
CA ALA A 66 -10.72 -5.59 1.73
C ALA A 66 -12.23 -5.39 1.63
N ASN A 67 -12.70 -4.38 0.88
CA ASN A 67 -14.13 -4.12 0.66
C ASN A 67 -14.97 -4.11 1.97
N GLY A 68 -14.39 -3.65 3.08
CA GLY A 68 -15.02 -3.67 4.40
C GLY A 68 -15.14 -5.05 5.07
N SER A 69 -14.82 -6.17 4.41
CA SER A 69 -14.74 -7.49 5.02
C SER A 69 -13.38 -7.71 5.70
N LYS A 70 -13.43 -8.39 6.85
CA LYS A 70 -12.27 -8.74 7.67
C LYS A 70 -12.10 -10.25 7.62
N ASN A 71 -11.08 -10.72 6.89
CA ASN A 71 -10.72 -12.13 6.88
C ASN A 71 -9.70 -12.38 7.99
N PHE A 72 -9.96 -13.40 8.79
CA PHE A 72 -9.15 -13.82 9.92
C PHE A 72 -8.42 -15.13 9.58
N GLY A 73 -7.27 -15.38 10.22
CA GLY A 73 -6.61 -16.68 10.17
C GLY A 73 -5.43 -16.77 9.20
N MET A 74 -4.97 -15.65 8.65
CA MET A 74 -3.69 -15.64 7.95
C MET A 74 -2.53 -15.65 8.94
N PRO A 75 -1.33 -16.09 8.51
CA PRO A 75 -0.16 -16.05 9.36
C PRO A 75 0.09 -14.62 9.87
N ASN A 76 0.47 -14.49 11.14
CA ASN A 76 0.99 -13.23 11.64
C ASN A 76 2.39 -13.00 11.05
N PHE A 77 2.85 -11.75 10.97
CA PHE A 77 4.23 -11.43 10.62
C PHE A 77 4.84 -10.44 11.61
N SER A 78 6.16 -10.51 11.75
CA SER A 78 6.91 -9.66 12.68
C SER A 78 8.29 -9.31 12.13
N HIS A 79 9.13 -8.72 12.97
CA HIS A 79 10.49 -8.35 12.61
C HIS A 79 11.26 -9.52 11.97
N GLY A 80 11.83 -9.28 10.78
CA GLY A 80 12.59 -10.27 10.01
C GLY A 80 11.78 -11.01 8.94
N ASP A 81 10.43 -10.91 8.98
CA ASP A 81 9.59 -11.42 7.91
C ASP A 81 9.56 -10.48 6.70
N PHE A 82 9.41 -11.07 5.52
CA PHE A 82 9.20 -10.37 4.25
C PHE A 82 7.75 -10.52 3.82
N VAL A 83 7.07 -9.39 3.65
CA VAL A 83 5.70 -9.36 3.14
C VAL A 83 5.72 -8.82 1.72
N GLY A 84 5.20 -9.61 0.78
CA GLY A 84 4.99 -9.18 -0.60
C GLY A 84 3.52 -8.85 -0.84
N CYS A 85 3.26 -7.84 -1.66
CA CYS A 85 1.93 -7.49 -2.15
C CYS A 85 2.00 -7.34 -3.68
N GLY A 86 1.01 -7.88 -4.37
CA GLY A 86 0.92 -7.82 -5.82
C GLY A 86 -0.53 -7.87 -6.30
N ILE A 87 -0.71 -7.57 -7.57
CA ILE A 87 -2.03 -7.57 -8.22
C ILE A 87 -1.93 -8.37 -9.50
N ASN A 88 -2.81 -9.35 -9.65
CA ASN A 88 -3.03 -9.97 -10.95
C ASN A 88 -4.08 -9.14 -11.70
N LEU A 89 -3.62 -8.33 -12.66
CA LEU A 89 -4.50 -7.45 -13.45
C LEU A 89 -5.47 -8.20 -14.36
N ALA A 90 -5.12 -9.42 -14.79
CA ALA A 90 -6.01 -10.23 -15.63
C ALA A 90 -7.20 -10.79 -14.84
N THR A 91 -6.96 -11.22 -13.60
CA THR A 91 -8.01 -11.77 -12.72
C THR A 91 -8.56 -10.76 -11.72
N GLN A 92 -8.00 -9.55 -11.68
CA GLN A 92 -8.35 -8.47 -10.73
C GLN A 92 -8.26 -8.90 -9.26
N ARG A 93 -7.27 -9.74 -8.95
CA ARG A 93 -7.06 -10.28 -7.59
C ARG A 93 -5.84 -9.66 -6.94
N ILE A 94 -5.94 -9.41 -5.64
CA ILE A 94 -4.79 -9.08 -4.81
C ILE A 94 -4.12 -10.37 -4.35
N ILE A 95 -2.79 -10.36 -4.37
CA ILE A 95 -1.93 -11.44 -3.91
C ILE A 95 -1.07 -10.91 -2.78
N PHE A 96 -1.07 -11.61 -1.66
CA PHE A 96 -0.13 -11.38 -0.57
C PHE A 96 0.77 -12.59 -0.39
N THR A 97 2.03 -12.35 -0.02
CA THR A 97 2.98 -13.40 0.31
C THR A 97 3.64 -13.13 1.65
N LYS A 98 4.02 -14.20 2.35
CA LYS A 98 4.89 -14.14 3.51
C LYS A 98 6.11 -15.00 3.24
N ASN A 99 7.31 -14.41 3.28
CA ASN A 99 8.58 -15.08 3.03
C ASN A 99 8.57 -15.88 1.70
N GLY A 100 7.97 -15.30 0.67
CA GLY A 100 7.83 -15.91 -0.66
C GLY A 100 6.70 -16.95 -0.79
N GLN A 101 6.04 -17.34 0.29
CA GLN A 101 4.90 -18.25 0.24
C GLN A 101 3.59 -17.48 0.01
N PRO A 102 2.76 -17.85 -0.98
CA PRO A 102 1.47 -17.20 -1.21
C PRO A 102 0.50 -17.47 -0.06
N LEU A 103 -0.20 -16.42 0.35
CA LEU A 103 -1.30 -16.51 1.30
C LEU A 103 -2.60 -16.83 0.56
N ASP A 104 -3.57 -17.42 1.24
CA ASP A 104 -4.89 -17.64 0.65
C ASP A 104 -5.64 -16.32 0.56
N THR A 105 -5.53 -15.70 -0.63
CA THR A 105 -6.19 -14.44 -0.99
C THR A 105 -7.28 -14.65 -2.02
N SER A 106 -7.85 -15.87 -2.10
CA SER A 106 -8.80 -16.28 -3.13
C SER A 106 -10.05 -15.37 -3.20
N ASP A 107 -10.44 -14.81 -2.05
CA ASP A 107 -11.59 -13.92 -1.90
C ASP A 107 -11.24 -12.42 -2.02
N LEU A 108 -9.97 -12.07 -2.26
CA LEU A 108 -9.52 -10.69 -2.36
C LEU A 108 -9.57 -10.21 -3.82
N PHE A 109 -10.66 -9.52 -4.14
CA PHE A 109 -10.87 -8.90 -5.44
C PHE A 109 -10.82 -7.39 -5.34
N LEU A 110 -10.20 -6.79 -6.35
CA LEU A 110 -10.36 -5.36 -6.55
C LEU A 110 -11.82 -5.08 -6.94
N SER A 111 -12.44 -4.04 -6.40
CA SER A 111 -13.80 -3.65 -6.77
C SER A 111 -13.77 -2.88 -8.10
N PRO A 112 -14.44 -3.34 -9.17
CA PRO A 112 -14.58 -2.56 -10.39
C PRO A 112 -15.46 -1.32 -10.16
N PRO A 113 -15.36 -0.27 -11.01
CA PRO A 113 -14.44 -0.11 -12.14
C PRO A 113 -13.02 0.36 -11.74
N PHE A 114 -12.02 0.00 -12.55
CA PHE A 114 -10.59 0.37 -12.39
C PHE A 114 -10.22 1.64 -13.16
N ASP A 115 -11.10 2.63 -13.18
CA ASP A 115 -10.83 3.95 -13.74
C ASP A 115 -9.89 4.80 -12.85
N PHE A 116 -9.28 4.19 -11.84
CA PHE A 116 -8.37 4.84 -10.90
C PHE A 116 -6.99 4.16 -10.88
N ALA A 117 -5.95 4.97 -10.79
CA ALA A 117 -4.59 4.50 -10.56
C ALA A 117 -4.47 3.91 -9.16
N LEU A 118 -3.90 2.70 -9.07
CA LEU A 118 -3.54 2.07 -7.79
C LEU A 118 -2.11 2.45 -7.42
N PHE A 119 -1.92 2.82 -6.15
CA PHE A 119 -0.62 3.14 -5.61
C PHE A 119 -0.31 2.20 -4.45
N PRO A 120 0.92 1.65 -4.40
CA PRO A 120 1.33 0.87 -3.24
C PRO A 120 1.40 1.81 -2.02
N PHE A 121 0.98 1.31 -0.86
CA PHE A 121 1.09 2.06 0.38
C PHE A 121 1.46 1.13 1.53
N VAL A 122 2.01 1.74 2.58
CA VAL A 122 2.34 1.10 3.85
C VAL A 122 1.85 1.99 4.98
N SER A 123 1.35 1.40 6.06
CA SER A 123 0.91 2.14 7.24
C SER A 123 1.54 1.55 8.48
N LEU A 124 2.09 2.41 9.33
CA LEU A 124 2.65 2.04 10.64
C LEU A 124 1.65 2.38 11.73
N ASN A 125 1.52 1.51 12.73
CA ASN A 125 0.50 1.67 13.78
C ASN A 125 1.10 2.20 15.07
N ASN A 126 2.29 1.73 15.44
CA ASN A 126 2.90 2.05 16.73
C ASN A 126 4.08 3.01 16.54
N SER A 127 4.34 3.81 17.57
CA SER A 127 5.54 4.64 17.62
C SER A 127 6.78 3.76 17.71
N GLY A 128 7.75 3.99 16.82
CA GLY A 128 8.97 3.18 16.75
C GLY A 128 8.85 1.94 15.85
N ASP A 129 7.73 1.72 15.16
CA ASP A 129 7.69 0.74 14.07
C ASP A 129 8.70 1.15 12.98
N LEU A 130 9.52 0.21 12.53
CA LEU A 130 10.43 0.38 11.40
C LEU A 130 10.11 -0.64 10.31
N ILE A 131 10.18 -0.20 9.07
CA ILE A 131 10.05 -1.04 7.89
C ILE A 131 11.13 -0.67 6.87
N GLU A 132 11.55 -1.67 6.10
CA GLU A 132 12.29 -1.49 4.86
C GLU A 132 11.35 -1.91 3.72
N THR A 133 11.27 -1.10 2.67
CA THR A 133 10.37 -1.36 1.55
C THR A 133 11.15 -1.35 0.24
N ASN A 134 10.70 -2.18 -0.70
CA ASN A 134 11.28 -2.26 -2.03
C ASN A 134 10.16 -2.11 -3.06
N PHE A 135 10.08 -0.93 -3.68
CA PHE A 135 9.20 -0.64 -4.81
C PHE A 135 9.92 -0.78 -6.16
N GLY A 136 11.16 -1.24 -6.14
CA GLY A 136 11.97 -1.47 -7.33
C GLY A 136 11.70 -2.84 -7.98
N PRO A 137 12.30 -3.11 -9.14
CA PRO A 137 12.03 -4.32 -9.92
C PRO A 137 12.73 -5.59 -9.39
N GLN A 138 13.63 -5.48 -8.41
CA GLN A 138 14.43 -6.60 -7.93
C GLN A 138 13.92 -7.09 -6.57
N PHE A 139 13.01 -8.06 -6.60
CA PHE A 139 12.42 -8.61 -5.38
C PHE A 139 13.30 -9.69 -4.75
N LYS A 140 13.31 -9.76 -3.41
CA LYS A 140 13.97 -10.84 -2.67
C LYS A 140 13.30 -12.19 -2.94
N PHE A 141 11.97 -12.18 -3.03
CA PHE A 141 11.14 -13.31 -3.43
C PHE A 141 10.41 -12.92 -4.70
N ASP A 142 10.74 -13.60 -5.79
CA ASP A 142 10.10 -13.41 -7.09
C ASP A 142 9.27 -14.66 -7.38
N PRO A 143 7.93 -14.59 -7.34
CA PRO A 143 7.08 -15.76 -7.57
C PRO A 143 7.15 -16.28 -9.01
N LEU A 144 7.84 -15.57 -9.92
CA LEU A 144 8.03 -15.95 -11.32
C LEU A 144 9.41 -16.52 -11.63
N LYS A 145 10.30 -16.66 -10.64
CA LYS A 145 11.66 -17.23 -10.78
C LYS A 145 11.83 -18.55 -10.04
#